data_AF-A0A1Y2VYC9-F1
#
_entry.id   AF-A0A1Y2VYC9-F1
#
_cell.length_a   1.000
_cell.length_b   1.000
_cell.length_c   1.000
_cell.angle_alpha   90.00
_cell.angle_beta   90.00
_cell.angle_gamma   90.00
#
_symmetry.space_group_name_H-M   'P 1'
#
loop_
_entity.id
_entity.type
_entity.pdbx_description
1 polymer ?
#
loop_
_entity_poly.entity_id
_entity_poly.type
_entity_poly.pdbx_seq_one_letter_code
_entity_poly.pdbx_strand_id
1 'polypeptide(L)'
;MRLPYRGSVSTPVTQTLSPELSPPASESSPSDTSSVSKHDFESAKPSPTHLQTVFSSQTGEAHPSQQHSAQVWETHKADIRRLYLEENRPLKEVMAIMRQKGFRATVRMYKSRFDKWGFSKNNSKKEVIAMLQVSRQRSAVGKRTAFHRNGKEVAIDAYLKRKGISQYDLVEPGMAEILPENLRCLTPPPESPKILNAPGNLSIQELVLQCTRELAWNWYCPPDTPLVACATHYRGDELRCAITDITNADWLFSVGQYERGGAMCEQGFKSLHLMFQKPSIYGLMHLFITILDASNRGIVKEIWRYLAAYSATVRAEGPMARLFQGIWKYLSTHNYEEFWDFLFECTEKLLFLDEHHTGLPADTLPRLYPILFIPRAYQYRPQPYRHLQSRCDFSRLIQGPMPTAIEELTVFQATELLILGNQTLFQGERVFQLANTVLKNTKNIAYNTEFFVYIALTSLAHYHRNQYVVSDDPVAKATNHQLSVHYLEQIASVMEGRWDPDVGYLLGELERLEHWYREAGDIVQAEAAHTRWQGALEAIPKDYVRGKKGILH
;
A
#
# COMPACT_ATOMS: atom_id res chain seq x y z
N MET A 1 14.68 -27.94 -27.36
CA MET A 1 14.74 -29.38 -27.00
C MET A 1 14.44 -29.53 -25.51
N ARG A 2 13.82 -30.63 -25.07
CA ARG A 2 13.49 -30.86 -23.64
C ARG A 2 14.74 -31.32 -22.89
N LEU A 3 15.01 -30.74 -21.71
CA LEU A 3 16.03 -31.23 -20.78
C LEU A 3 15.53 -32.53 -20.11
N PRO A 4 16.33 -33.61 -20.03
CA PRO A 4 15.96 -34.82 -19.32
C PRO A 4 16.16 -34.67 -17.81
N TYR A 5 15.15 -35.08 -17.05
CA TYR A 5 15.13 -35.05 -15.58
C TYR A 5 15.92 -36.24 -15.03
N ARG A 6 16.94 -36.02 -14.19
CA ARG A 6 17.68 -37.10 -13.52
C ARG A 6 17.09 -37.34 -12.13
N GLY A 7 16.23 -38.34 -11.99
CA GLY A 7 15.73 -38.79 -10.70
C GLY A 7 16.34 -40.14 -10.30
N SER A 8 16.96 -40.20 -9.12
CA SER A 8 17.05 -41.39 -8.25
C SER A 8 18.08 -41.20 -7.12
N VAL A 9 17.63 -40.70 -5.97
CA VAL A 9 18.20 -41.10 -4.67
C VAL A 9 17.04 -41.54 -3.80
N SER A 10 17.14 -42.75 -3.27
CA SER A 10 16.09 -43.44 -2.53
C SER A 10 15.88 -42.84 -1.15
N THR A 11 14.67 -42.32 -0.88
CA THR A 11 14.22 -41.99 0.47
C THR A 11 13.82 -43.27 1.23
N PRO A 12 14.29 -43.48 2.47
CA PRO A 12 13.74 -44.52 3.33
C PRO A 12 12.34 -44.10 3.80
N VAL A 13 11.39 -45.03 3.74
CA VAL A 13 10.02 -44.84 4.24
C VAL A 13 10.04 -44.78 5.77
N THR A 14 9.78 -43.59 6.33
CA THR A 14 9.48 -43.45 7.77
C THR A 14 7.98 -43.28 7.95
N GLN A 15 7.38 -44.18 8.74
CA GLN A 15 5.94 -44.27 8.92
C GLN A 15 5.39 -43.11 9.75
N THR A 16 4.19 -42.65 9.39
CA THR A 16 3.41 -41.67 10.16
C THR A 16 3.04 -42.21 11.54
N LEU A 17 3.50 -41.55 12.59
CA LEU A 17 2.98 -41.66 13.95
C LEU A 17 2.68 -40.27 14.50
N SER A 18 1.40 -39.92 14.53
CA SER A 18 0.90 -38.76 15.26
C SER A 18 0.87 -39.05 16.76
N PRO A 19 1.29 -38.13 17.64
CA PRO A 19 0.89 -38.12 19.03
C PRO A 19 -0.38 -37.28 19.21
N GLU A 20 -1.48 -37.91 19.61
CA GLU A 20 -2.59 -37.21 20.24
C GLU A 20 -2.14 -36.60 21.58
N LEU A 21 -2.62 -35.40 21.91
CA LEU A 21 -2.54 -34.84 23.25
C LEU A 21 -3.94 -34.53 23.77
N SER A 22 -4.44 -35.43 24.59
CA SER A 22 -5.68 -35.29 25.37
C SER A 22 -5.54 -34.23 26.47
N PRO A 23 -6.64 -33.61 26.94
CA PRO A 23 -6.59 -32.50 27.89
C PRO A 23 -6.25 -32.96 29.33
N PRO A 24 -5.72 -32.07 30.19
CA PRO A 24 -5.42 -32.41 31.57
C PRO A 24 -6.69 -32.54 32.42
N ALA A 25 -6.68 -33.54 33.30
CA ALA A 25 -7.73 -33.76 34.29
C ALA A 25 -7.59 -32.85 35.52
N SER A 26 -8.68 -32.75 36.28
CA SER A 26 -8.84 -31.88 37.44
C SER A 26 -8.56 -32.57 38.77
N GLU A 27 -7.73 -31.94 39.61
CA GLU A 27 -7.68 -32.06 41.08
C GLU A 27 -7.19 -30.70 41.59
N SER A 28 -7.52 -30.15 42.77
CA SER A 28 -8.60 -30.29 43.76
C SER A 28 -8.32 -29.17 44.79
N SER A 29 -9.33 -28.64 45.48
CA SER A 29 -9.19 -27.42 46.32
C SER A 29 -8.72 -27.70 47.76
N PRO A 30 -8.34 -26.65 48.51
CA PRO A 30 -9.21 -26.18 49.60
C PRO A 30 -9.44 -24.66 49.50
N SER A 31 -10.67 -24.16 49.35
CA SER A 31 -11.71 -23.99 50.37
C SER A 31 -11.36 -23.00 51.48
N ASP A 32 -11.96 -21.80 51.40
CA ASP A 32 -12.34 -21.04 52.59
C ASP A 32 -13.69 -20.31 52.33
N THR A 33 -14.50 -20.12 53.37
CA THR A 33 -15.96 -19.98 53.23
C THR A 33 -16.56 -18.69 53.82
N SER A 34 -17.45 -18.02 53.07
CA SER A 34 -18.64 -17.32 53.60
C SER A 34 -19.59 -16.96 52.43
N SER A 35 -20.66 -17.72 52.17
CA SER A 35 -22.00 -17.62 52.78
C SER A 35 -22.79 -16.35 52.37
N VAL A 36 -23.71 -16.47 51.40
CA VAL A 36 -25.20 -16.36 51.54
C VAL A 36 -25.72 -15.06 50.88
N SER A 37 -26.80 -15.01 50.07
CA SER A 37 -27.81 -16.02 49.67
C SER A 37 -28.23 -15.89 48.17
N LYS A 38 -29.27 -16.62 47.74
CA LYS A 38 -30.01 -16.45 46.47
C LYS A 38 -31.31 -15.66 46.68
N HIS A 39 -31.80 -14.98 45.62
CA HIS A 39 -33.18 -15.18 45.12
C HIS A 39 -33.35 -14.66 43.69
N ASP A 40 -34.18 -15.35 42.92
CA ASP A 40 -34.59 -15.04 41.56
C ASP A 40 -35.46 -13.77 41.47
N PHE A 41 -35.54 -13.14 40.29
CA PHE A 41 -36.84 -12.82 39.65
C PHE A 41 -36.68 -12.36 38.19
N GLU A 42 -37.78 -12.51 37.45
CA GLU A 42 -37.89 -12.39 35.99
C GLU A 42 -38.32 -10.98 35.52
N SER A 43 -37.78 -10.56 34.36
CA SER A 43 -38.27 -9.58 33.38
C SER A 43 -39.23 -8.41 33.76
N ALA A 44 -38.80 -7.15 33.51
CA ALA A 44 -39.59 -6.14 32.77
C ALA A 44 -38.87 -4.77 32.58
N LYS A 45 -39.28 -4.00 31.56
CA LYS A 45 -38.80 -2.64 31.21
C LYS A 45 -39.34 -1.55 32.15
N PRO A 46 -38.58 -0.47 32.44
CA PRO A 46 -39.14 0.75 33.02
C PRO A 46 -39.37 1.88 31.99
N SER A 47 -40.56 2.48 32.07
CA SER A 47 -40.92 3.78 31.47
C SER A 47 -40.58 4.93 32.45
N PRO A 48 -40.49 6.20 32.01
CA PRO A 48 -39.86 7.27 32.79
C PRO A 48 -40.72 7.81 33.95
N THR A 49 -40.05 8.12 35.06
CA THR A 49 -40.63 8.49 36.35
C THR A 49 -41.34 9.84 36.35
N HIS A 50 -42.56 9.86 36.90
CA HIS A 50 -43.38 11.04 37.16
C HIS A 50 -42.97 11.70 38.49
N LEU A 51 -42.17 12.77 38.46
CA LEU A 51 -41.89 13.57 39.67
C LEU A 51 -43.12 14.39 40.08
N GLN A 52 -43.65 14.13 41.27
CA GLN A 52 -44.81 14.84 41.80
C GLN A 52 -44.47 16.27 42.24
N THR A 53 -45.40 17.16 41.91
CA THR A 53 -45.41 18.58 42.29
C THR A 53 -45.48 18.76 43.80
N VAL A 54 -44.46 19.39 44.40
CA VAL A 54 -44.62 20.04 45.71
C VAL A 54 -45.14 21.46 45.46
N PHE A 55 -46.35 21.74 45.96
CA PHE A 55 -46.86 23.10 46.01
C PHE A 55 -46.02 23.92 47.00
N SER A 56 -45.36 24.97 46.53
CA SER A 56 -44.93 26.07 47.39
C SER A 56 -45.33 27.39 46.74
N SER A 57 -46.37 27.99 47.29
CA SER A 57 -46.89 29.29 46.89
C SER A 57 -45.95 30.40 47.36
N GLN A 58 -45.25 31.04 46.43
CA GLN A 58 -44.65 32.36 46.66
C GLN A 58 -45.09 33.34 45.57
N THR A 59 -45.53 34.50 46.03
CA THR A 59 -46.13 35.57 45.25
C THR A 59 -45.12 36.27 44.34
N GLY A 60 -45.26 36.10 43.02
CA GLY A 60 -44.55 36.90 42.03
C GLY A 60 -45.40 38.10 41.59
N GLU A 61 -44.99 39.31 41.94
CA GLU A 61 -45.70 40.55 41.65
C GLU A 61 -46.02 40.74 40.15
N ALA A 62 -47.32 40.87 39.82
CA ALA A 62 -47.79 41.15 38.48
C ALA A 62 -47.54 42.62 38.09
N HIS A 63 -46.28 42.95 37.79
CA HIS A 63 -45.90 44.26 37.27
C HIS A 63 -46.62 44.58 35.94
N PRO A 64 -47.18 45.80 35.75
CA PRO A 64 -47.88 46.16 34.52
C PRO A 64 -46.99 46.06 33.28
N SER A 65 -47.54 45.52 32.19
CA SER A 65 -46.85 45.52 30.89
C SER A 65 -46.83 46.92 30.29
N GLN A 66 -45.65 47.48 30.07
CA GLN A 66 -45.50 48.76 29.37
C GLN A 66 -45.92 48.62 27.90
N GLN A 67 -46.79 49.52 27.45
CA GLN A 67 -47.12 49.66 26.02
C GLN A 67 -46.01 50.46 25.33
N HIS A 68 -45.09 49.75 24.66
CA HIS A 68 -44.02 50.39 23.88
C HIS A 68 -44.53 50.88 22.53
N SER A 69 -44.17 52.11 22.16
CA SER A 69 -44.49 52.71 20.86
C SER A 69 -43.83 51.95 19.71
N ALA A 70 -44.33 52.12 18.49
CA ALA A 70 -43.77 51.42 17.32
C ALA A 70 -42.28 51.70 17.09
N GLN A 71 -41.81 52.90 17.42
CA GLN A 71 -40.41 53.31 17.27
C GLN A 71 -39.48 52.56 18.23
N VAL A 72 -39.86 52.41 19.50
CA VAL A 72 -39.09 51.65 20.50
C VAL A 72 -38.98 50.16 20.11
N TRP A 73 -40.04 49.60 19.52
CA TRP A 73 -39.99 48.24 18.96
C TRP A 73 -38.98 48.09 17.82
N GLU A 74 -38.90 49.06 16.89
CA GLU A 74 -37.91 49.00 15.81
C GLU A 74 -36.47 49.19 16.34
N THR A 75 -36.24 50.04 17.34
CA THR A 75 -34.92 50.17 18.01
C THR A 75 -34.41 48.83 18.56
N HIS A 76 -35.29 48.02 19.15
CA HIS A 76 -34.92 46.70 19.68
C HIS A 76 -35.00 45.55 18.67
N LYS A 77 -35.46 45.77 17.44
CA LYS A 77 -35.70 44.73 16.44
C LYS A 77 -34.47 43.91 16.09
N ALA A 78 -33.30 44.55 15.96
CA ALA A 78 -32.04 43.87 15.65
C ALA A 78 -31.59 42.95 16.81
N ASP A 79 -31.66 43.44 18.05
CA ASP A 79 -31.36 42.67 19.25
C ASP A 79 -32.31 41.46 19.40
N ILE A 80 -33.61 41.68 19.18
CA ILE A 80 -34.63 40.64 19.24
C ILE A 80 -34.45 39.63 18.10
N ARG A 81 -34.06 40.06 16.88
CA ARG A 81 -33.72 39.20 15.74
C ARG A 81 -32.58 38.24 16.11
N ARG A 82 -31.48 38.79 16.62
CA ARG A 82 -30.30 38.01 17.06
C ARG A 82 -30.67 36.98 18.11
N LEU A 83 -31.29 37.40 19.21
CA LEU A 83 -31.67 36.51 20.31
C LEU A 83 -32.65 35.41 19.88
N TYR A 84 -33.65 35.75 19.06
CA TYR A 84 -34.73 34.82 18.71
C TYR A 84 -34.37 33.90 17.54
N LEU A 85 -33.79 34.42 16.45
CA LEU A 85 -33.54 33.66 15.22
C LEU A 85 -32.11 33.13 15.11
N GLU A 86 -31.09 33.93 15.43
CA GLU A 86 -29.68 33.57 15.23
C GLU A 86 -29.17 32.70 16.40
N GLU A 87 -29.31 33.18 17.64
CA GLU A 87 -29.04 32.41 18.86
C GLU A 87 -30.10 31.33 19.14
N ASN A 88 -31.21 31.32 18.38
CA ASN A 88 -32.30 30.34 18.48
C ASN A 88 -32.95 30.20 19.87
N ARG A 89 -32.88 31.21 20.75
CA ARG A 89 -33.44 31.11 22.10
C ARG A 89 -34.97 30.95 22.10
N PRO A 90 -35.56 30.25 23.08
CA PRO A 90 -37.00 30.23 23.27
C PRO A 90 -37.53 31.62 23.65
N LEU A 91 -38.76 31.95 23.26
CA LEU A 91 -39.32 33.29 23.50
C LEU A 91 -39.32 33.70 24.99
N LYS A 92 -39.44 32.74 25.92
CA LYS A 92 -39.31 33.02 27.37
C LYS A 92 -37.93 33.60 27.74
N GLU A 93 -36.85 33.07 27.19
CA GLU A 93 -35.49 33.60 27.40
C GLU A 93 -35.30 34.95 26.74
N VAL A 94 -35.76 35.11 25.48
CA VAL A 94 -35.68 36.41 24.79
C VAL A 94 -36.39 37.49 25.61
N MET A 95 -37.56 37.20 26.16
CA MET A 95 -38.27 38.11 27.08
C MET A 95 -37.51 38.38 28.38
N ALA A 96 -36.80 37.40 28.95
CA ALA A 96 -36.01 37.59 30.16
C ALA A 96 -34.79 38.49 29.92
N ILE A 97 -34.06 38.26 28.82
CA ILE A 97 -32.89 39.05 28.42
C ILE A 97 -33.32 40.49 28.06
N MET A 98 -34.40 40.67 27.31
CA MET A 98 -34.91 42.00 26.98
C MET A 98 -35.45 42.74 28.22
N ARG A 99 -36.03 42.03 29.20
CA ARG A 99 -36.43 42.59 30.50
C ARG A 99 -35.22 43.10 31.30
N GLN A 100 -34.07 42.41 31.26
CA GLN A 100 -32.82 42.89 31.85
C GLN A 100 -32.31 44.17 31.16
N LYS A 101 -32.52 44.29 29.83
CA LYS A 101 -32.29 45.51 29.04
C LYS A 101 -33.38 46.60 29.22
N GLY A 102 -34.20 46.51 30.26
CA GLY A 102 -35.28 47.47 30.55
C GLY A 102 -36.55 47.33 29.70
N PHE A 103 -36.55 46.50 28.65
CA PHE A 103 -37.67 46.36 27.72
C PHE A 103 -38.70 45.33 28.19
N ARG A 104 -39.80 45.80 28.81
CA ARG A 104 -40.86 44.96 29.39
C ARG A 104 -42.09 44.88 28.46
N ALA A 105 -42.30 43.75 27.78
CA ALA A 105 -43.50 43.50 26.96
C ALA A 105 -44.08 42.09 27.19
N THR A 106 -45.34 41.85 26.79
CA THR A 106 -46.01 40.54 26.95
C THR A 106 -45.70 39.56 25.80
N VAL A 107 -45.90 38.26 26.05
CA VAL A 107 -45.80 37.19 25.03
C VAL A 107 -46.62 37.51 23.77
N ARG A 108 -47.83 38.07 23.95
CA ARG A 108 -48.74 38.42 22.84
C ARG A 108 -48.17 39.56 21.98
N MET A 109 -47.55 40.57 22.61
CA MET A 109 -46.90 41.68 21.89
C MET A 109 -45.69 41.20 21.09
N TYR A 110 -44.85 40.34 21.67
CA TYR A 110 -43.72 39.74 20.95
C TYR A 110 -44.17 38.93 19.73
N LYS A 111 -45.18 38.05 19.89
CA LYS A 111 -45.72 37.27 18.76
C LYS A 111 -46.24 38.17 17.65
N SER A 112 -47.08 39.16 17.98
CA SER A 112 -47.59 40.13 17.01
C SER A 112 -46.49 40.90 16.27
N ARG A 113 -45.36 41.18 16.95
CA ARG A 113 -44.19 41.80 16.32
C ARG A 113 -43.39 40.82 15.47
N PHE A 114 -43.27 39.56 15.86
CA PHE A 114 -42.68 38.52 15.02
C PHE A 114 -43.46 38.30 13.73
N ASP A 115 -44.80 38.27 13.82
CA ASP A 115 -45.67 38.18 12.64
C ASP A 115 -45.47 39.39 11.72
N LYS A 116 -45.47 40.62 12.28
CA LYS A 116 -45.22 41.87 11.52
C LYS A 116 -43.80 41.96 10.92
N TRP A 117 -42.81 41.30 11.52
CA TRP A 117 -41.42 41.30 11.07
C TRP A 117 -41.02 40.05 10.27
N GLY A 118 -41.92 39.09 10.05
CA GLY A 118 -41.63 37.83 9.36
C GLY A 118 -40.69 36.88 10.13
N PHE A 119 -40.59 37.01 11.46
CA PHE A 119 -39.68 36.22 12.30
C PHE A 119 -40.27 34.81 12.58
N SER A 120 -40.23 33.93 11.58
CA SER A 120 -40.56 32.51 11.74
C SER A 120 -39.30 31.65 11.90
N LYS A 121 -39.33 30.76 12.91
CA LYS A 121 -38.38 29.64 13.08
C LYS A 121 -38.70 28.42 12.23
N ASN A 122 -39.95 28.29 11.78
CA ASN A 122 -40.45 27.08 11.13
C ASN A 122 -40.69 27.31 9.63
N ASN A 123 -40.41 26.28 8.84
CA ASN A 123 -40.74 26.27 7.42
C ASN A 123 -42.23 25.97 7.22
N SER A 124 -42.91 26.85 6.49
CA SER A 124 -44.27 26.67 5.98
C SER A 124 -44.29 25.67 4.82
N LYS A 125 -45.47 25.11 4.52
CA LYS A 125 -45.64 24.22 3.35
C LYS A 125 -45.22 24.91 2.04
N LYS A 126 -45.55 26.21 1.90
CA LYS A 126 -45.21 27.02 0.72
C LYS A 126 -43.70 27.20 0.55
N GLU A 127 -42.97 27.54 1.61
CA GLU A 127 -41.51 27.64 1.55
C GLU A 127 -40.84 26.30 1.22
N VAL A 128 -41.39 25.16 1.69
CA VAL A 128 -40.88 23.82 1.34
C VAL A 128 -41.11 23.49 -0.13
N ILE A 129 -42.26 23.85 -0.70
CA ILE A 129 -42.53 23.69 -2.14
C ILE A 129 -41.52 24.51 -2.97
N ALA A 130 -41.30 25.77 -2.61
CA ALA A 130 -40.33 26.63 -3.31
C ALA A 130 -38.89 26.09 -3.20
N MET A 131 -38.47 25.59 -2.04
CA MET A 131 -37.17 24.90 -1.88
C MET A 131 -37.06 23.66 -2.80
N LEU A 132 -38.10 22.83 -2.89
CA LEU A 132 -38.10 21.65 -3.76
C LEU A 132 -38.03 22.03 -5.25
N GLN A 133 -38.73 23.08 -5.69
CA GLN A 133 -38.65 23.62 -7.05
C GLN A 133 -37.25 24.13 -7.38
N VAL A 134 -36.66 24.97 -6.52
CA VAL A 134 -35.28 25.48 -6.67
C VAL A 134 -34.26 24.34 -6.71
N SER A 135 -34.43 23.33 -5.86
CA SER A 135 -33.57 22.15 -5.84
C SER A 135 -33.63 21.37 -7.16
N ARG A 136 -34.84 21.10 -7.69
CA ARG A 136 -35.01 20.42 -9.00
C ARG A 136 -34.36 21.21 -10.14
N GLN A 137 -34.62 22.52 -10.23
CA GLN A 137 -34.07 23.36 -11.30
C GLN A 137 -32.53 23.41 -11.26
N ARG A 138 -31.94 23.46 -10.07
CA ARG A 138 -30.47 23.43 -9.91
C ARG A 138 -29.87 22.05 -10.18
N SER A 139 -30.57 20.98 -9.80
CA SER A 139 -30.15 19.60 -10.06
C SER A 139 -30.14 19.27 -11.56
N ALA A 140 -31.09 19.81 -12.33
CA ALA A 140 -31.11 19.70 -13.79
C ALA A 140 -29.90 20.35 -14.48
N VAL A 141 -29.20 21.26 -13.80
CA VAL A 141 -27.94 21.89 -14.26
C VAL A 141 -26.73 21.34 -13.44
N GLY A 142 -26.87 20.15 -12.86
CA GLY A 142 -25.80 19.44 -12.14
C GLY A 142 -25.39 20.05 -10.78
N LYS A 143 -26.10 21.08 -10.28
CA LYS A 143 -25.72 21.79 -9.05
C LYS A 143 -26.45 21.23 -7.83
N ARG A 144 -25.68 20.58 -6.93
CA ARG A 144 -26.16 20.24 -5.58
C ARG A 144 -26.61 21.50 -4.82
N THR A 145 -27.55 21.33 -3.91
CA THR A 145 -28.25 22.45 -3.25
C THR A 145 -28.51 22.15 -1.78
N ALA A 146 -28.07 23.05 -0.90
CA ALA A 146 -28.40 23.06 0.53
C ALA A 146 -29.12 24.36 0.87
N PHE A 147 -30.17 24.29 1.70
CA PHE A 147 -30.97 25.45 2.08
C PHE A 147 -30.68 25.86 3.52
N HIS A 148 -30.48 27.15 3.76
CA HIS A 148 -30.17 27.69 5.07
C HIS A 148 -31.20 28.75 5.47
N ARG A 149 -31.87 28.57 6.61
CA ARG A 149 -32.76 29.57 7.20
C ARG A 149 -32.06 30.23 8.39
N ASN A 150 -31.86 31.54 8.34
CA ASN A 150 -31.15 32.31 9.38
C ASN A 150 -29.80 31.70 9.82
N GLY A 151 -29.02 31.17 8.86
CA GLY A 151 -27.70 30.56 9.13
C GLY A 151 -27.72 29.09 9.57
N LYS A 152 -28.89 28.44 9.72
CA LYS A 152 -28.98 27.00 10.01
C LYS A 152 -29.52 26.22 8.82
N GLU A 153 -28.95 25.04 8.56
CA GLU A 153 -29.38 24.16 7.49
C GLU A 153 -30.83 23.66 7.70
N VAL A 154 -31.57 23.57 6.59
CA VAL A 154 -32.96 23.13 6.56
C VAL A 154 -33.05 21.66 6.16
N ALA A 155 -33.33 20.80 7.13
CA ALA A 155 -33.60 19.38 6.90
C ALA A 155 -34.98 19.17 6.25
N ILE A 156 -35.05 19.27 4.92
CA ILE A 156 -36.28 19.07 4.13
C ILE A 156 -36.86 17.67 4.33
N ASP A 157 -36.02 16.63 4.33
CA ASP A 157 -36.46 15.23 4.51
C ASP A 157 -37.15 14.99 5.87
N ALA A 158 -36.70 15.67 6.92
CA ALA A 158 -37.33 15.61 8.24
C ALA A 158 -38.72 16.25 8.23
N TYR A 159 -38.93 17.31 7.44
CA TYR A 159 -40.26 17.89 7.23
C TYR A 159 -41.17 16.93 6.47
N LEU A 160 -40.70 16.34 5.38
CA LEU A 160 -41.45 15.39 4.54
C LEU A 160 -41.88 14.16 5.35
N LYS A 161 -40.93 13.51 6.04
CA LYS A 161 -41.19 12.36 6.93
C LYS A 161 -42.20 12.69 8.03
N ARG A 162 -42.05 13.85 8.70
CA ARG A 162 -42.98 14.28 9.77
C ARG A 162 -44.39 14.59 9.26
N LYS A 163 -44.54 14.97 7.98
CA LYS A 163 -45.83 15.29 7.38
C LYS A 163 -46.47 14.14 6.61
N GLY A 164 -45.73 13.05 6.37
CA GLY A 164 -46.22 11.91 5.58
C GLY A 164 -46.48 12.28 4.11
N ILE A 165 -45.71 13.23 3.57
CA ILE A 165 -45.86 13.74 2.21
C ILE A 165 -44.60 13.41 1.41
N SER A 166 -44.75 12.85 0.21
CA SER A 166 -43.67 12.57 -0.71
C SER A 166 -43.14 13.85 -1.38
N GLN A 167 -41.88 13.84 -1.83
CA GLN A 167 -41.31 14.90 -2.66
C GLN A 167 -42.00 15.04 -4.03
N TYR A 168 -42.83 14.07 -4.42
CA TYR A 168 -43.60 14.07 -5.66
C TYR A 168 -44.98 14.71 -5.49
N ASP A 169 -45.62 14.57 -4.32
CA ASP A 169 -46.97 15.10 -4.02
C ASP A 169 -47.03 16.64 -3.89
N LEU A 170 -45.86 17.28 -3.82
CA LEU A 170 -45.71 18.72 -3.57
C LEU A 170 -45.32 19.53 -4.80
N VAL A 171 -45.07 18.90 -5.95
CA VAL A 171 -44.52 19.59 -7.12
C VAL A 171 -45.51 19.62 -8.27
N GLU A 172 -46.27 20.70 -8.30
CA GLU A 172 -46.94 21.15 -9.52
C GLU A 172 -45.89 21.61 -10.56
N PRO A 173 -46.12 21.38 -11.87
CA PRO A 173 -45.24 21.85 -12.92
C PRO A 173 -45.34 23.38 -13.06
N GLY A 174 -44.38 24.10 -12.48
CA GLY A 174 -44.31 25.55 -12.52
C GLY A 174 -42.89 26.08 -12.25
N MET A 175 -42.67 27.33 -12.62
CA MET A 175 -41.41 28.04 -12.34
C MET A 175 -41.23 28.23 -10.82
N ALA A 176 -39.98 28.14 -10.34
CA ALA A 176 -39.68 28.30 -8.93
C ALA A 176 -40.04 29.70 -8.42
N GLU A 177 -40.83 29.79 -7.35
CA GLU A 177 -41.06 31.05 -6.65
C GLU A 177 -39.76 31.59 -6.02
N ILE A 178 -39.64 32.91 -5.97
CA ILE A 178 -38.50 33.58 -5.32
C ILE A 178 -38.48 33.23 -3.83
N LEU A 179 -37.35 32.68 -3.36
CA LEU A 179 -37.18 32.35 -1.94
C LEU A 179 -37.18 33.63 -1.07
N PRO A 180 -37.82 33.61 0.12
CA PRO A 180 -37.80 34.76 1.02
C PRO A 180 -36.36 35.06 1.51
N GLU A 181 -36.07 36.32 1.83
CA GLU A 181 -34.73 36.83 2.20
C GLU A 181 -34.04 36.05 3.35
N ASN A 182 -34.84 35.49 4.27
CA ASN A 182 -34.37 34.69 5.41
C ASN A 182 -33.94 33.26 5.05
N LEU A 183 -34.15 32.83 3.79
CA LEU A 183 -33.98 31.46 3.32
C LEU A 183 -33.04 31.44 2.10
N ARG A 184 -31.77 31.12 2.33
CA ARG A 184 -30.71 31.13 1.32
C ARG A 184 -30.51 29.76 0.69
N CYS A 185 -30.39 29.74 -0.62
CA CYS A 185 -30.00 28.58 -1.42
C CYS A 185 -28.48 28.64 -1.66
N LEU A 186 -27.73 27.62 -1.21
CA LEU A 186 -26.28 27.52 -1.37
C LEU A 186 -25.92 26.27 -2.17
N THR A 187 -24.85 26.35 -2.97
CA THR A 187 -24.12 25.16 -3.39
C THR A 187 -23.25 24.77 -2.18
N PRO A 188 -23.41 23.59 -1.56
CA PRO A 188 -22.48 23.16 -0.52
C PRO A 188 -21.06 23.06 -1.12
N PRO A 189 -19.99 23.27 -0.32
CA PRO A 189 -18.64 22.91 -0.74
C PRO A 189 -18.62 21.46 -1.24
N PRO A 190 -17.74 21.10 -2.19
CA PRO A 190 -17.58 19.70 -2.54
C PRO A 190 -17.25 18.91 -1.26
N GLU A 191 -18.11 17.95 -0.90
CA GLU A 191 -17.77 16.98 0.14
C GLU A 191 -16.42 16.39 -0.25
N SER A 192 -15.47 16.32 0.70
CA SER A 192 -14.27 15.51 0.52
C SER A 192 -14.72 14.13 0.04
N PRO A 193 -14.24 13.66 -1.14
CA PRO A 193 -14.89 12.56 -1.83
C PRO A 193 -14.95 11.36 -0.90
N LYS A 194 -16.16 10.88 -0.61
CA LYS A 194 -16.37 9.65 0.15
C LYS A 194 -15.67 8.55 -0.62
N ILE A 195 -14.52 8.11 -0.11
CA ILE A 195 -13.73 7.04 -0.71
C ILE A 195 -14.64 5.82 -0.73
N LEU A 196 -15.09 5.46 -1.94
CA LEU A 196 -15.78 4.21 -2.19
C LEU A 196 -14.72 3.12 -2.03
N ASN A 197 -14.58 2.57 -0.83
CA ASN A 197 -13.72 1.41 -0.61
C ASN A 197 -14.27 0.25 -1.45
N ALA A 198 -13.51 -0.29 -2.40
CA ALA A 198 -13.99 -1.44 -3.15
C ALA A 198 -14.20 -2.67 -2.24
N PRO A 199 -15.14 -3.56 -2.57
CA PRO A 199 -15.41 -4.74 -1.76
C PRO A 199 -14.36 -5.85 -1.96
N GLY A 200 -14.03 -6.57 -0.90
CA GLY A 200 -13.19 -7.77 -0.97
C GLY A 200 -11.79 -7.50 -1.54
N ASN A 201 -11.34 -8.38 -2.44
CA ASN A 201 -9.97 -8.39 -2.98
C ASN A 201 -9.62 -7.10 -3.76
N LEU A 202 -10.64 -6.44 -4.33
CA LEU A 202 -10.47 -5.15 -5.02
C LEU A 202 -9.93 -4.07 -4.07
N SER A 203 -10.29 -4.08 -2.78
CA SER A 203 -9.72 -3.14 -1.81
C SER A 203 -8.20 -3.26 -1.69
N ILE A 204 -7.66 -4.47 -1.79
CA ILE A 204 -6.23 -4.72 -1.71
C ILE A 204 -5.55 -4.29 -3.02
N GLN A 205 -6.16 -4.56 -4.18
CA GLN A 205 -5.68 -4.06 -5.48
C GLN A 205 -5.66 -2.52 -5.54
N GLU A 206 -6.69 -1.85 -5.04
CA GLU A 206 -6.73 -0.39 -4.89
C GLU A 206 -5.64 0.11 -3.93
N LEU A 207 -5.40 -0.58 -2.81
CA LEU A 207 -4.34 -0.24 -1.87
C LEU A 207 -2.94 -0.42 -2.45
N VAL A 208 -2.70 -1.43 -3.29
CA VAL A 208 -1.45 -1.59 -4.05
C VAL A 208 -1.21 -0.38 -4.94
N LEU A 209 -2.21 0.03 -5.73
CA LEU A 209 -2.10 1.21 -6.59
C LEU A 209 -1.94 2.50 -5.78
N GLN A 210 -2.69 2.66 -4.68
CA GLN A 210 -2.58 3.84 -3.81
C GLN A 210 -1.19 3.95 -3.19
N CYS A 211 -0.64 2.86 -2.64
CA CYS A 211 0.72 2.86 -2.10
C CYS A 211 1.75 3.18 -3.18
N THR A 212 1.64 2.55 -4.36
CA THR A 212 2.58 2.80 -5.46
C THR A 212 2.57 4.26 -5.88
N ARG A 213 1.39 4.88 -5.98
CA ARG A 213 1.25 6.32 -6.26
C ARG A 213 1.88 7.18 -5.18
N GLU A 214 1.56 6.97 -3.90
CA GLU A 214 2.13 7.78 -2.81
C GLU A 214 3.67 7.64 -2.72
N LEU A 215 4.21 6.46 -3.02
CA LEU A 215 5.66 6.22 -3.05
C LEU A 215 6.35 6.80 -4.30
N ALA A 216 5.66 6.85 -5.45
CA ALA A 216 6.16 7.44 -6.68
C ALA A 216 6.30 8.97 -6.62
N TRP A 217 5.69 9.64 -5.62
CA TRP A 217 5.84 11.08 -5.37
C TRP A 217 6.70 11.40 -4.14
N ASN A 218 7.35 10.39 -3.52
CA ASN A 218 8.17 10.56 -2.32
C ASN A 218 9.62 10.98 -2.68
N TRP A 219 10.48 11.26 -1.69
CA TRP A 219 11.85 11.79 -1.85
C TRP A 219 12.77 11.01 -2.82
N TYR A 220 12.47 9.74 -3.12
CA TYR A 220 13.15 8.91 -4.13
C TYR A 220 12.62 9.09 -5.58
N CYS A 221 11.76 10.08 -5.82
CA CYS A 221 11.32 10.47 -7.16
C CYS A 221 10.92 11.96 -7.21
N PRO A 222 11.86 12.90 -7.02
CA PRO A 222 11.66 14.30 -7.40
C PRO A 222 11.27 14.39 -8.88
N PRO A 223 10.35 15.30 -9.28
CA PRO A 223 9.98 15.47 -10.69
C PRO A 223 11.17 15.73 -11.63
N ASP A 224 12.22 16.34 -11.08
CA ASP A 224 13.44 16.75 -11.79
C ASP A 224 14.61 15.75 -11.66
N THR A 225 14.40 14.56 -11.06
CA THR A 225 15.45 13.56 -10.84
C THR A 225 15.03 12.19 -11.40
N PRO A 226 15.82 11.55 -12.29
CA PRO A 226 15.44 10.26 -12.86
C PRO A 226 15.31 9.17 -11.78
N LEU A 227 14.22 8.37 -11.78
CA LEU A 227 14.10 7.22 -10.86
C LEU A 227 15.28 6.24 -10.96
N VAL A 228 16.00 6.24 -12.08
CA VAL A 228 17.23 5.46 -12.29
C VAL A 228 18.37 5.85 -11.34
N ALA A 229 18.48 7.12 -10.95
CA ALA A 229 19.36 7.53 -9.85
C ALA A 229 18.94 6.82 -8.56
N CYS A 230 17.63 6.75 -8.28
CA CYS A 230 17.10 6.18 -7.05
C CYS A 230 17.12 4.64 -7.02
N ALA A 231 17.10 3.97 -8.17
CA ALA A 231 17.44 2.55 -8.28
C ALA A 231 18.88 2.26 -7.80
N THR A 232 19.83 3.16 -8.10
CA THR A 232 21.22 3.05 -7.67
C THR A 232 21.34 3.26 -6.16
N HIS A 233 20.64 4.26 -5.60
CA HIS A 233 20.56 4.46 -4.15
C HIS A 233 19.96 3.25 -3.42
N TYR A 234 18.91 2.63 -3.98
CA TYR A 234 18.25 1.48 -3.36
C TYR A 234 19.15 0.24 -3.23
N ARG A 235 20.19 0.06 -4.08
CA ARG A 235 21.13 -1.08 -3.96
C ARG A 235 21.91 -1.09 -2.66
N GLY A 236 22.30 0.09 -2.16
CA GLY A 236 23.00 0.24 -0.88
C GLY A 236 22.05 0.38 0.32
N ASP A 237 20.74 0.34 0.10
CA ASP A 237 19.76 0.62 1.15
C ASP A 237 19.57 -0.57 2.10
N GLU A 238 19.43 -0.26 3.39
CA GLU A 238 19.29 -1.25 4.45
C GLU A 238 17.99 -2.07 4.32
N LEU A 239 16.93 -1.51 3.71
CA LEU A 239 15.70 -2.25 3.42
C LEU A 239 15.88 -3.26 2.27
N ARG A 240 16.62 -2.90 1.20
CA ARG A 240 16.99 -3.87 0.15
C ARG A 240 17.72 -5.04 0.76
N CYS A 241 18.71 -4.72 1.59
CA CYS A 241 19.53 -5.67 2.32
C CYS A 241 18.69 -6.61 3.20
N ALA A 242 17.74 -6.08 3.98
CA ALA A 242 16.85 -6.87 4.82
C ALA A 242 16.00 -7.87 4.03
N ILE A 243 15.44 -7.46 2.88
CA ILE A 243 14.65 -8.34 2.00
C ILE A 243 15.54 -9.43 1.39
N THR A 244 16.76 -9.10 0.98
CA THR A 244 17.71 -10.08 0.43
C THR A 244 18.21 -11.07 1.49
N ASP A 245 18.42 -10.66 2.75
CA ASP A 245 18.77 -11.58 3.85
C ASP A 245 17.69 -12.64 4.09
N ILE A 246 16.41 -12.25 4.06
CA ILE A 246 15.29 -13.19 4.17
C ILE A 246 15.22 -14.13 2.96
N THR A 247 15.57 -13.64 1.76
CA THR A 247 15.63 -14.46 0.52
C THR A 247 16.77 -15.48 0.58
N ASN A 248 17.95 -15.07 1.05
CA ASN A 248 19.10 -15.96 1.22
C ASN A 248 18.86 -16.99 2.34
N ALA A 249 18.15 -16.60 3.39
CA ALA A 249 17.70 -17.53 4.43
C ALA A 249 16.77 -18.61 3.86
N ASP A 250 15.78 -18.23 3.05
CA ASP A 250 14.88 -19.17 2.35
C ASP A 250 15.65 -20.22 1.55
N TRP A 251 16.64 -19.78 0.77
CA TRP A 251 17.56 -20.66 0.05
C TRP A 251 18.44 -21.52 0.98
N LEU A 252 19.03 -20.95 2.03
CA LEU A 252 19.83 -21.72 3.01
C LEU A 252 19.01 -22.83 3.68
N PHE A 253 17.73 -22.61 3.95
CA PHE A 253 16.85 -23.65 4.47
C PHE A 253 16.56 -24.75 3.45
N SER A 254 16.49 -24.45 2.14
CA SER A 254 16.27 -25.47 1.11
C SER A 254 17.50 -26.37 0.90
N VAL A 255 18.71 -25.86 1.12
CA VAL A 255 19.97 -26.64 1.11
C VAL A 255 20.37 -27.19 2.49
N GLY A 256 19.46 -27.18 3.48
CA GLY A 256 19.67 -27.80 4.80
C GLY A 256 20.59 -27.04 5.76
N GLN A 257 20.99 -25.82 5.43
CA GLN A 257 21.89 -24.97 6.23
C GLN A 257 21.12 -24.15 7.28
N TYR A 258 20.34 -24.83 8.12
CA TYR A 258 19.35 -24.20 9.02
C TYR A 258 19.93 -23.16 9.99
N GLU A 259 21.14 -23.38 10.51
CA GLU A 259 21.80 -22.46 11.45
C GLU A 259 22.16 -21.12 10.78
N ARG A 260 22.85 -21.18 9.63
CA ARG A 260 23.19 -20.02 8.79
C ARG A 260 21.93 -19.29 8.30
N GLY A 261 20.95 -20.05 7.81
CA GLY A 261 19.66 -19.50 7.36
C GLY A 261 18.90 -18.81 8.49
N GLY A 262 18.91 -19.38 9.70
CA GLY A 262 18.30 -18.78 10.89
C GLY A 262 18.91 -17.42 11.23
N ALA A 263 20.24 -17.34 11.27
CA ALA A 263 20.94 -16.09 11.57
C ALA A 263 20.70 -15.00 10.50
N MET A 264 20.74 -15.34 9.20
CA MET A 264 20.38 -14.40 8.12
C MET A 264 18.92 -13.94 8.23
N CYS A 265 18.00 -14.86 8.48
CA CYS A 265 16.57 -14.55 8.65
C CYS A 265 16.37 -13.55 9.80
N GLU A 266 17.04 -13.75 10.94
CA GLU A 266 16.98 -12.86 12.10
C GLU A 266 17.48 -11.44 11.77
N GLN A 267 18.60 -11.30 11.03
CA GLN A 267 19.06 -9.97 10.59
C GLN A 267 18.07 -9.30 9.62
N GLY A 268 17.50 -10.07 8.70
CA GLY A 268 16.46 -9.58 7.80
C GLY A 268 15.23 -9.03 8.55
N PHE A 269 14.69 -9.78 9.52
CA PHE A 269 13.58 -9.33 10.34
C PHE A 269 13.92 -8.16 11.28
N LYS A 270 15.18 -8.01 11.72
CA LYS A 270 15.62 -6.85 12.51
C LYS A 270 15.43 -5.54 11.75
N SER A 271 15.75 -5.49 10.45
CA SER A 271 15.64 -4.26 9.64
C SER A 271 14.40 -4.20 8.73
N LEU A 272 13.54 -5.24 8.69
CA LEU A 272 12.31 -5.25 7.88
C LEU A 272 11.31 -4.12 8.22
N HIS A 273 11.35 -3.59 9.45
CA HIS A 273 10.57 -2.43 9.87
C HIS A 273 10.85 -1.15 9.06
N LEU A 274 11.98 -1.08 8.35
CA LEU A 274 12.32 0.03 7.46
C LEU A 274 11.31 0.21 6.32
N MET A 275 10.52 -0.82 6.00
CA MET A 275 9.33 -0.69 5.13
C MET A 275 8.43 0.48 5.54
N PHE A 276 8.35 0.81 6.84
CA PHE A 276 7.57 1.93 7.35
C PHE A 276 8.38 3.19 7.65
N GLN A 277 9.65 3.06 8.06
CA GLN A 277 10.47 4.23 8.43
C GLN A 277 11.09 4.95 7.22
N LYS A 278 11.45 4.20 6.17
CA LYS A 278 12.03 4.71 4.92
C LYS A 278 11.32 4.07 3.72
N PRO A 279 10.01 4.30 3.56
CA PRO A 279 9.22 3.61 2.55
C PRO A 279 9.63 4.06 1.14
N SER A 280 9.92 3.09 0.27
CA SER A 280 10.29 3.33 -1.13
C SER A 280 9.51 2.42 -2.08
N ILE A 281 9.27 2.90 -3.30
CA ILE A 281 8.60 2.13 -4.36
C ILE A 281 9.39 0.86 -4.72
N TYR A 282 10.73 0.96 -4.75
CA TYR A 282 11.62 -0.19 -4.92
C TYR A 282 11.51 -1.18 -3.75
N GLY A 283 11.41 -0.71 -2.50
CA GLY A 283 11.17 -1.56 -1.32
C GLY A 283 9.88 -2.37 -1.42
N LEU A 284 8.76 -1.72 -1.75
CA LEU A 284 7.47 -2.37 -1.92
C LEU A 284 7.50 -3.42 -3.06
N MET A 285 8.06 -3.07 -4.21
CA MET A 285 8.15 -3.99 -5.34
C MET A 285 9.10 -5.16 -5.08
N HIS A 286 10.25 -4.90 -4.44
CA HIS A 286 11.22 -5.94 -4.11
C HIS A 286 10.59 -6.96 -3.16
N LEU A 287 9.83 -6.50 -2.16
CA LEU A 287 9.09 -7.35 -1.24
C LEU A 287 8.09 -8.24 -1.97
N PHE A 288 7.23 -7.66 -2.82
CA PHE A 288 6.21 -8.41 -3.57
C PHE A 288 6.86 -9.49 -4.44
N ILE A 289 7.87 -9.12 -5.21
CA ILE A 289 8.57 -10.00 -6.13
C ILE A 289 9.29 -11.12 -5.37
N THR A 290 9.99 -10.81 -4.27
CA THR A 290 10.62 -11.80 -3.38
C THR A 290 9.62 -12.84 -2.87
N ILE A 291 8.41 -12.43 -2.50
CA ILE A 291 7.38 -13.34 -1.97
C ILE A 291 6.84 -14.27 -3.06
N LEU A 292 6.85 -13.85 -4.32
CA LEU A 292 6.47 -14.70 -5.46
C LEU A 292 7.49 -15.82 -5.73
N ASP A 293 8.73 -15.69 -5.25
CA ASP A 293 9.80 -16.70 -5.42
C ASP A 293 9.97 -17.63 -4.20
N ALA A 294 9.56 -17.16 -3.02
CA ALA A 294 9.86 -17.80 -1.75
C ALA A 294 9.35 -19.26 -1.68
N SER A 295 10.29 -20.18 -1.46
CA SER A 295 10.05 -21.61 -1.34
C SER A 295 9.40 -21.97 -0.01
N ASN A 296 9.84 -21.34 1.09
CA ASN A 296 9.30 -21.56 2.41
C ASN A 296 8.07 -20.69 2.67
N ARG A 297 6.89 -21.29 2.46
CA ARG A 297 5.58 -20.71 2.81
C ARG A 297 5.48 -20.21 4.25
N GLY A 298 6.29 -20.75 5.17
CA GLY A 298 6.40 -20.28 6.56
C GLY A 298 6.97 -18.86 6.64
N ILE A 299 8.10 -18.60 5.96
CA ILE A 299 8.73 -17.27 5.92
C ILE A 299 7.77 -16.23 5.37
N VAL A 300 7.05 -16.54 4.29
CA VAL A 300 6.04 -15.63 3.72
C VAL A 300 4.95 -15.29 4.74
N LYS A 301 4.49 -16.26 5.54
CA LYS A 301 3.55 -16.01 6.64
C LYS A 301 4.17 -15.21 7.79
N GLU A 302 5.46 -15.37 8.09
CA GLU A 302 6.17 -14.55 9.07
C GLU A 302 6.28 -13.09 8.60
N ILE A 303 6.71 -12.84 7.36
CA ILE A 303 6.83 -11.50 6.75
C ILE A 303 5.52 -10.72 6.88
N TRP A 304 4.41 -11.28 6.39
CA TRP A 304 3.14 -10.57 6.38
C TRP A 304 2.57 -10.35 7.78
N ARG A 305 2.71 -11.33 8.68
CA ARG A 305 2.28 -11.17 10.08
C ARG A 305 3.09 -10.10 10.79
N TYR A 306 4.42 -10.11 10.62
CA TYR A 306 5.31 -9.10 11.18
C TYR A 306 4.92 -7.70 10.70
N LEU A 307 4.78 -7.50 9.39
CA LEU A 307 4.43 -6.21 8.81
C LEU A 307 3.06 -5.71 9.26
N ALA A 308 2.05 -6.59 9.32
CA ALA A 308 0.73 -6.26 9.84
C ALA A 308 0.77 -5.92 11.35
N ALA A 309 1.42 -6.75 12.16
CA ALA A 309 1.53 -6.54 13.61
C ALA A 309 2.34 -5.28 13.95
N TYR A 310 3.46 -5.05 13.27
CA TYR A 310 4.26 -3.83 13.41
C TYR A 310 3.43 -2.59 13.10
N SER A 311 2.67 -2.59 11.99
CA SER A 311 1.80 -1.46 11.61
C SER A 311 0.76 -1.12 12.69
N ALA A 312 0.18 -2.13 13.33
CA ALA A 312 -0.77 -1.96 14.42
C ALA A 312 -0.09 -1.44 15.70
N THR A 313 1.08 -1.97 16.03
CA THR A 313 1.88 -1.58 17.21
C THR A 313 2.34 -0.12 17.15
N VAL A 314 2.89 0.33 16.02
CA VAL A 314 3.31 1.72 15.84
C VAL A 314 2.16 2.67 15.49
N ARG A 315 0.92 2.16 15.39
CA ARG A 315 -0.28 2.89 14.96
C ARG A 315 -0.07 3.62 13.63
N ALA A 316 0.55 2.94 12.66
CA ALA A 316 0.76 3.49 11.34
C ALA A 316 -0.58 3.77 10.65
N GLU A 317 -0.80 5.02 10.25
CA GLU A 317 -1.95 5.45 9.44
C GLU A 317 -1.57 5.45 7.94
N GLY A 318 -2.56 5.58 7.05
CA GLY A 318 -2.34 5.62 5.60
C GLY A 318 -2.61 4.29 4.86
N PRO A 319 -2.32 4.20 3.55
CA PRO A 319 -2.61 3.01 2.77
C PRO A 319 -1.63 1.85 3.02
N MET A 320 -0.35 2.11 3.31
CA MET A 320 0.63 1.03 3.48
C MET A 320 0.30 0.13 4.68
N ALA A 321 -0.12 0.72 5.80
CA ALA A 321 -0.60 -0.04 6.96
C ALA A 321 -1.85 -0.87 6.61
N ARG A 322 -2.83 -0.25 5.93
CA ARG A 322 -4.05 -0.94 5.45
C ARG A 322 -3.72 -2.07 4.46
N LEU A 323 -2.74 -1.88 3.59
CA LEU A 323 -2.27 -2.84 2.59
C LEU A 323 -1.70 -4.08 3.27
N PHE A 324 -0.74 -3.92 4.20
CA PHE A 324 -0.10 -5.08 4.84
C PHE A 324 -1.05 -5.81 5.79
N GLN A 325 -1.94 -5.10 6.48
CA GLN A 325 -3.03 -5.72 7.25
C GLN A 325 -4.02 -6.47 6.34
N GLY A 326 -4.38 -5.89 5.20
CA GLY A 326 -5.26 -6.51 4.19
C GLY A 326 -4.65 -7.78 3.59
N ILE A 327 -3.38 -7.74 3.21
CA ILE A 327 -2.65 -8.90 2.67
C ILE A 327 -2.50 -9.99 3.75
N TRP A 328 -2.09 -9.65 4.98
CA TRP A 328 -2.01 -10.63 6.06
C TRP A 328 -3.35 -11.30 6.35
N LYS A 329 -4.44 -10.52 6.37
CA LYS A 329 -5.80 -11.06 6.49
C LYS A 329 -6.13 -12.00 5.34
N TYR A 330 -5.83 -11.61 4.09
CA TYR A 330 -6.08 -12.42 2.91
C TYR A 330 -5.34 -13.76 2.97
N LEU A 331 -4.03 -13.76 3.24
CA LEU A 331 -3.19 -14.94 3.43
C LEU A 331 -3.63 -15.82 4.62
N SER A 332 -4.30 -15.24 5.61
CA SER A 332 -4.82 -15.97 6.78
C SER A 332 -6.17 -16.65 6.52
N THR A 333 -6.95 -16.18 5.54
CA THR A 333 -8.30 -16.71 5.24
C THR A 333 -8.38 -17.54 3.97
N HIS A 334 -7.36 -17.49 3.10
CA HIS A 334 -7.29 -18.21 1.83
C HIS A 334 -6.17 -19.25 1.85
N ASN A 335 -6.15 -20.15 0.87
CA ASN A 335 -5.02 -21.08 0.73
C ASN A 335 -3.79 -20.37 0.11
N TYR A 336 -2.62 -21.00 0.20
CA TYR A 336 -1.37 -20.34 -0.22
C TYR A 336 -1.29 -20.10 -1.73
N GLU A 337 -1.81 -21.00 -2.58
CA GLU A 337 -1.75 -20.80 -4.03
C GLU A 337 -2.75 -19.72 -4.46
N GLU A 338 -3.95 -19.64 -3.85
CA GLU A 338 -4.88 -18.50 -4.03
C GLU A 338 -4.24 -17.15 -3.68
N PHE A 339 -3.53 -17.08 -2.55
CA PHE A 339 -2.75 -15.90 -2.17
C PHE A 339 -1.64 -15.58 -3.17
N TRP A 340 -0.92 -16.60 -3.63
CA TRP A 340 0.19 -16.43 -4.56
C TRP A 340 -0.30 -15.93 -5.92
N ASP A 341 -1.36 -16.53 -6.48
CA ASP A 341 -1.99 -16.12 -7.74
C ASP A 341 -2.52 -14.67 -7.63
N PHE A 342 -3.16 -14.33 -6.51
CA PHE A 342 -3.64 -12.98 -6.25
C PHE A 342 -2.50 -11.95 -6.17
N LEU A 343 -1.41 -12.25 -5.47
CA LEU A 343 -0.25 -11.35 -5.39
C LEU A 343 0.47 -11.23 -6.74
N PHE A 344 0.54 -12.32 -7.51
CA PHE A 344 1.08 -12.33 -8.86
C PHE A 344 0.26 -11.42 -9.78
N GLU A 345 -1.07 -11.57 -9.78
CA GLU A 345 -2.00 -10.72 -10.54
C GLU A 345 -1.84 -9.23 -10.15
N CYS A 346 -1.72 -8.92 -8.86
CA CYS A 346 -1.46 -7.54 -8.40
C CYS A 346 -0.14 -6.99 -8.94
N THR A 347 0.93 -7.80 -8.89
CA THR A 347 2.28 -7.42 -9.31
C THR A 347 2.36 -7.22 -10.83
N GLU A 348 1.78 -8.15 -11.60
CA GLU A 348 1.72 -8.09 -13.05
C GLU A 348 0.88 -6.90 -13.54
N LYS A 349 -0.33 -6.73 -13.01
CA LYS A 349 -1.21 -5.60 -13.39
C LYS A 349 -0.56 -4.26 -13.08
N LEU A 350 0.17 -4.15 -11.98
CA LEU A 350 0.85 -2.92 -11.61
C LEU A 350 2.01 -2.60 -12.57
N LEU A 351 2.91 -3.53 -12.84
CA LEU A 351 4.10 -3.31 -13.68
C LEU A 351 3.76 -3.01 -15.15
N PHE A 352 2.65 -3.55 -15.65
CA PHE A 352 2.21 -3.39 -17.04
C PHE A 352 0.95 -2.53 -17.19
N LEU A 353 0.66 -1.68 -16.20
CA LEU A 353 -0.39 -0.68 -16.28
C LEU A 353 -0.03 0.42 -17.28
N ASP A 354 -1.05 0.95 -17.97
CA ASP A 354 -0.95 2.20 -18.72
C ASP A 354 -0.97 3.37 -17.72
N GLU A 355 0.09 4.18 -17.72
CA GLU A 355 0.30 5.23 -16.74
C GLU A 355 -0.61 6.45 -16.96
N HIS A 356 -1.09 6.69 -18.19
CA HIS A 356 -1.77 7.93 -18.59
C HIS A 356 -3.00 8.29 -17.76
N HIS A 357 -3.63 7.32 -17.11
CA HIS A 357 -4.83 7.51 -16.28
C HIS A 357 -4.63 7.16 -14.80
N THR A 358 -3.39 6.89 -14.37
CA THR A 358 -3.08 6.40 -13.02
C THR A 358 -2.71 7.49 -12.02
N GLY A 359 -2.22 8.63 -12.49
CA GLY A 359 -1.62 9.66 -11.63
C GLY A 359 -0.25 9.26 -11.06
N LEU A 360 0.47 8.37 -11.74
CA LEU A 360 1.91 8.16 -11.58
C LEU A 360 2.70 9.17 -12.44
N PRO A 361 3.95 9.52 -12.08
CA PRO A 361 4.89 10.17 -12.98
C PRO A 361 5.16 9.31 -14.23
N ALA A 362 5.57 9.94 -15.33
CA ALA A 362 5.88 9.24 -16.59
C ALA A 362 7.08 8.29 -16.45
N ASP A 363 6.97 7.13 -17.10
CA ASP A 363 7.89 5.98 -17.08
C ASP A 363 8.23 5.43 -15.68
N THR A 364 7.39 5.69 -14.66
CA THR A 364 7.60 5.16 -13.30
C THR A 364 7.71 3.64 -13.30
N LEU A 365 6.80 2.93 -13.97
CA LEU A 365 6.71 1.48 -13.98
C LEU A 365 7.80 0.83 -14.84
N PRO A 366 8.11 1.29 -16.07
CA PRO A 366 9.30 0.85 -16.80
C PRO A 366 10.61 0.99 -16.01
N ARG A 367 10.78 2.08 -15.23
CA ARG A 367 11.97 2.31 -14.40
C ARG A 367 12.07 1.37 -13.18
N LEU A 368 11.03 0.56 -12.91
CA LEU A 368 11.06 -0.55 -11.96
C LEU A 368 11.52 -1.88 -12.59
N TYR A 369 11.48 -2.04 -13.92
CA TYR A 369 11.84 -3.30 -14.59
C TYR A 369 13.16 -3.95 -14.15
N PRO A 370 14.27 -3.23 -13.86
CA PRO A 370 15.51 -3.85 -13.37
C PRO A 370 15.33 -4.74 -12.13
N ILE A 371 14.30 -4.48 -11.32
CA ILE A 371 13.98 -5.23 -10.11
C ILE A 371 13.55 -6.69 -10.39
N LEU A 372 13.01 -6.95 -11.59
CA LEU A 372 12.64 -8.29 -12.06
C LEU A 372 13.86 -9.12 -12.50
N PHE A 373 14.98 -8.45 -12.73
CA PHE A 373 16.24 -9.03 -13.21
C PHE A 373 17.34 -9.04 -12.13
N ILE A 374 17.01 -8.64 -10.90
CA ILE A 374 17.84 -8.94 -9.73
C ILE A 374 18.01 -10.46 -9.71
N PRO A 375 19.25 -10.99 -9.86
CA PRO A 375 19.48 -12.42 -9.81
C PRO A 375 19.05 -12.96 -8.44
N ARG A 376 18.83 -14.27 -8.33
CA ARG A 376 18.39 -14.89 -7.06
C ARG A 376 19.14 -16.18 -6.83
N ALA A 377 19.28 -16.53 -5.55
CA ALA A 377 19.92 -17.76 -5.12
C ALA A 377 19.11 -18.97 -5.63
N TYR A 378 19.57 -19.53 -6.75
CA TYR A 378 18.97 -20.69 -7.43
C TYR A 378 17.60 -20.45 -8.10
N GLN A 379 17.32 -21.22 -9.16
CA GLN A 379 16.13 -21.06 -9.99
C GLN A 379 14.88 -21.70 -9.36
N TYR A 380 14.22 -21.00 -8.45
CA TYR A 380 12.85 -21.33 -8.03
C TYR A 380 11.81 -20.66 -8.95
N ARG A 381 10.56 -21.20 -8.91
CA ARG A 381 9.51 -21.14 -9.96
C ARG A 381 9.86 -20.23 -11.16
N PRO A 382 10.59 -20.71 -12.20
CA PRO A 382 11.05 -19.84 -13.30
C PRO A 382 9.91 -19.31 -14.19
N GLN A 383 8.71 -19.89 -14.12
CA GLN A 383 7.55 -19.48 -14.93
C GLN A 383 7.07 -18.05 -14.65
N PRO A 384 6.67 -17.66 -13.42
CA PRO A 384 6.25 -16.28 -13.09
C PRO A 384 7.30 -15.23 -13.46
N TYR A 385 8.56 -15.47 -13.11
CA TYR A 385 9.64 -14.52 -13.40
C TYR A 385 9.88 -14.36 -14.89
N ARG A 386 10.03 -15.44 -15.65
CA ARG A 386 10.19 -15.36 -17.11
C ARG A 386 8.97 -14.75 -17.79
N HIS A 387 7.76 -14.95 -17.24
CA HIS A 387 6.55 -14.31 -17.72
C HIS A 387 6.63 -12.78 -17.55
N LEU A 388 6.90 -12.29 -16.33
CA LEU A 388 7.07 -10.85 -16.08
C LEU A 388 8.25 -10.26 -16.88
N GLN A 389 9.41 -10.92 -16.90
CA GLN A 389 10.60 -10.49 -17.64
C GLN A 389 10.39 -10.47 -19.16
N SER A 390 9.64 -11.42 -19.73
CA SER A 390 9.36 -11.44 -21.18
C SER A 390 8.41 -10.33 -21.62
N ARG A 391 7.52 -9.89 -20.72
CA ARG A 391 6.61 -8.74 -20.92
C ARG A 391 7.27 -7.36 -20.75
N CYS A 392 8.52 -7.29 -20.29
CA CYS A 392 9.24 -6.01 -20.19
C CYS A 392 9.50 -5.41 -21.57
N ASP A 393 9.10 -4.16 -21.78
CA ASP A 393 9.31 -3.43 -23.02
C ASP A 393 10.25 -2.24 -22.81
N PHE A 394 11.46 -2.34 -23.35
CA PHE A 394 12.46 -1.26 -23.28
C PHE A 394 12.00 0.01 -24.01
N SER A 395 11.10 -0.09 -25.00
CA SER A 395 10.58 1.08 -25.72
C SER A 395 9.82 2.04 -24.79
N ARG A 396 9.20 1.52 -23.71
CA ARG A 396 8.54 2.35 -22.68
C ARG A 396 9.53 3.12 -21.81
N LEU A 397 10.77 2.64 -21.66
CA LEU A 397 11.77 3.29 -20.82
C LEU A 397 12.37 4.54 -21.49
N ILE A 398 12.40 4.57 -22.82
CA ILE A 398 13.00 5.62 -23.65
C ILE A 398 11.98 6.66 -24.17
N GLN A 399 10.72 6.61 -23.71
CA GLN A 399 9.66 7.54 -24.12
C GLN A 399 9.71 8.87 -23.37
N GLY A 400 10.02 8.86 -22.08
CA GLY A 400 10.24 10.05 -21.28
C GLY A 400 11.70 10.55 -21.27
N PRO A 401 12.11 11.34 -20.26
CA PRO A 401 13.40 11.99 -20.25
C PRO A 401 14.56 10.99 -20.15
N MET A 402 15.44 11.05 -21.14
CA MET A 402 16.69 10.30 -21.18
C MET A 402 17.71 10.93 -20.21
N PRO A 403 18.50 10.10 -19.49
CA PRO A 403 19.53 10.59 -18.59
C PRO A 403 20.68 11.25 -19.35
N THR A 404 21.33 12.21 -18.70
CA THR A 404 22.53 12.89 -19.22
C THR A 404 23.82 12.46 -18.51
N ALA A 405 23.72 11.91 -17.29
CA ALA A 405 24.85 11.36 -16.55
C ALA A 405 25.26 9.98 -17.12
N ILE A 406 26.58 9.69 -17.13
CA ILE A 406 27.11 8.45 -17.71
C ILE A 406 26.72 7.22 -16.86
N GLU A 407 26.60 7.40 -15.56
CA GLU A 407 26.14 6.42 -14.58
C GLU A 407 24.71 5.97 -14.89
N GLU A 408 23.82 6.93 -15.05
CA GLU A 408 22.40 6.70 -15.35
C GLU A 408 22.20 6.12 -16.77
N LEU A 409 22.96 6.60 -17.76
CA LEU A 409 22.96 6.02 -19.10
C LEU A 409 23.45 4.56 -19.09
N THR A 410 24.43 4.23 -18.25
CA THR A 410 24.92 2.86 -18.06
C THR A 410 23.85 1.97 -17.43
N VAL A 411 23.01 2.50 -16.52
CA VAL A 411 21.85 1.77 -15.99
C VAL A 411 20.83 1.49 -17.10
N PHE A 412 20.52 2.46 -17.96
CA PHE A 412 19.64 2.26 -19.12
C PHE A 412 20.17 1.17 -20.06
N GLN A 413 21.46 1.22 -20.39
CA GLN A 413 22.11 0.22 -21.26
C GLN A 413 22.15 -1.18 -20.63
N ALA A 414 22.41 -1.28 -19.33
CA ALA A 414 22.32 -2.55 -18.61
C ALA A 414 20.88 -3.07 -18.53
N THR A 415 19.88 -2.19 -18.45
CA THR A 415 18.45 -2.56 -18.47
C THR A 415 18.01 -3.04 -19.86
N GLU A 416 18.43 -2.36 -20.93
CA GLU A 416 18.26 -2.83 -22.31
C GLU A 416 18.87 -4.23 -22.48
N LEU A 417 20.09 -4.42 -21.97
CA LEU A 417 20.83 -5.68 -22.09
C LEU A 417 20.15 -6.84 -21.34
N LEU A 418 19.56 -6.57 -20.17
CA LEU A 418 18.77 -7.56 -19.41
C LEU A 418 17.47 -7.95 -20.14
N ILE A 419 16.72 -6.97 -20.63
CA ILE A 419 15.45 -7.20 -21.34
C ILE A 419 15.72 -7.94 -22.66
N LEU A 420 16.66 -7.44 -23.46
CA LEU A 420 17.05 -8.03 -24.73
C LEU A 420 17.64 -9.43 -24.52
N GLY A 421 18.54 -9.60 -23.55
CA GLY A 421 19.15 -10.88 -23.21
C GLY A 421 18.11 -11.93 -22.82
N ASN A 422 17.08 -11.57 -22.05
CA ASN A 422 15.98 -12.48 -21.75
C ASN A 422 15.12 -12.80 -22.99
N GLN A 423 14.79 -11.80 -23.82
CA GLN A 423 13.94 -11.97 -25.00
C GLN A 423 14.62 -12.75 -26.15
N THR A 424 15.92 -12.57 -26.34
CA THR A 424 16.70 -13.26 -27.39
C THR A 424 17.48 -14.47 -26.87
N LEU A 425 17.34 -14.82 -25.58
CA LEU A 425 18.18 -15.82 -24.90
C LEU A 425 19.69 -15.51 -25.02
N PHE A 426 20.06 -14.23 -24.94
CA PHE A 426 21.42 -13.69 -25.13
C PHE A 426 22.00 -13.92 -26.53
N GLN A 427 21.14 -14.04 -27.54
CA GLN A 427 21.55 -14.14 -28.94
C GLN A 427 21.51 -12.77 -29.64
N GLY A 428 22.28 -12.64 -30.72
CA GLY A 428 22.31 -11.47 -31.58
C GLY A 428 23.41 -10.47 -31.25
N GLU A 429 23.95 -9.85 -32.29
CA GLU A 429 25.10 -8.95 -32.25
C GLU A 429 24.89 -7.73 -31.32
N ARG A 430 23.64 -7.24 -31.18
CA ARG A 430 23.31 -6.14 -30.26
C ARG A 430 23.64 -6.47 -28.80
N VAL A 431 23.44 -7.72 -28.35
CA VAL A 431 23.78 -8.17 -26.99
C VAL A 431 25.29 -8.03 -26.76
N PHE A 432 26.10 -8.50 -27.70
CA PHE A 432 27.57 -8.42 -27.63
C PHE A 432 28.07 -6.97 -27.63
N GLN A 433 27.58 -6.14 -28.55
CA GLN A 433 27.97 -4.72 -28.65
C GLN A 433 27.59 -3.92 -27.40
N LEU A 434 26.38 -4.16 -26.88
CA LEU A 434 25.85 -3.46 -25.71
C LEU A 434 26.57 -3.87 -24.43
N ALA A 435 26.86 -5.16 -24.24
CA ALA A 435 27.65 -5.65 -23.11
C ALA A 435 29.07 -5.05 -23.09
N ASN A 436 29.76 -5.03 -24.23
CA ASN A 436 31.05 -4.35 -24.35
C ASN A 436 30.96 -2.83 -24.08
N THR A 437 29.86 -2.19 -24.48
CA THR A 437 29.61 -0.76 -24.19
C THR A 437 29.42 -0.52 -22.70
N VAL A 438 28.64 -1.35 -22.00
CA VAL A 438 28.47 -1.29 -20.53
C VAL A 438 29.82 -1.46 -19.82
N LEU A 439 30.62 -2.49 -20.19
CA LEU A 439 31.96 -2.70 -19.61
C LEU A 439 32.97 -1.59 -19.90
N LYS A 440 32.78 -0.84 -20.99
CA LYS A 440 33.59 0.35 -21.28
C LYS A 440 33.18 1.53 -20.41
N ASN A 441 31.88 1.72 -20.22
CA ASN A 441 31.34 2.86 -19.47
C ASN A 441 31.58 2.71 -17.96
N THR A 442 31.49 1.50 -17.40
CA THR A 442 31.79 1.25 -15.97
C THR A 442 33.21 1.65 -15.57
N LYS A 443 34.20 1.58 -16.47
CA LYS A 443 35.59 2.02 -16.19
C LYS A 443 35.71 3.52 -15.88
N ASN A 444 34.72 4.32 -16.27
CA ASN A 444 34.69 5.77 -16.04
C ASN A 444 33.82 6.17 -14.83
N ILE A 445 33.19 5.21 -14.17
CA ILE A 445 32.31 5.45 -13.02
C ILE A 445 33.10 5.16 -11.74
N ALA A 446 33.08 6.11 -10.79
CA ALA A 446 33.94 6.06 -9.61
C ALA A 446 33.53 5.01 -8.55
N TYR A 447 32.26 4.57 -8.52
CA TYR A 447 31.70 3.74 -7.44
C TYR A 447 30.58 2.79 -7.93
N ASN A 448 30.34 1.70 -7.19
CA ASN A 448 29.18 0.78 -7.32
C ASN A 448 28.93 0.22 -8.74
N THR A 449 29.99 -0.18 -9.45
CA THR A 449 29.89 -0.70 -10.83
C THR A 449 29.74 -2.21 -10.94
N GLU A 450 29.98 -2.95 -9.86
CA GLU A 450 30.06 -4.42 -9.80
C GLU A 450 28.86 -5.10 -10.45
N PHE A 451 27.64 -4.62 -10.19
CA PHE A 451 26.42 -5.19 -10.77
C PHE A 451 26.30 -4.97 -12.28
N PHE A 452 26.77 -3.84 -12.81
CA PHE A 452 26.78 -3.59 -14.25
C PHE A 452 27.85 -4.41 -14.96
N VAL A 453 29.01 -4.59 -14.31
CA VAL A 453 30.07 -5.51 -14.74
C VAL A 453 29.53 -6.95 -14.75
N TYR A 454 28.86 -7.39 -13.69
CA TYR A 454 28.19 -8.69 -13.60
C TYR A 454 27.22 -8.91 -14.76
N ILE A 455 26.28 -7.98 -15.02
CA ILE A 455 25.31 -8.12 -16.13
C ILE A 455 26.02 -8.28 -17.47
N ALA A 456 27.03 -7.44 -17.73
CA ALA A 456 27.69 -7.41 -19.01
C ALA A 456 28.58 -8.65 -19.23
N LEU A 457 29.35 -9.07 -18.24
CA LEU A 457 30.11 -10.33 -18.28
C LEU A 457 29.16 -11.53 -18.43
N THR A 458 28.03 -11.55 -17.73
CA THR A 458 27.04 -12.63 -17.80
C THR A 458 26.46 -12.72 -19.22
N SER A 459 26.17 -11.56 -19.82
CA SER A 459 25.66 -11.47 -21.19
C SER A 459 26.69 -11.94 -22.22
N LEU A 460 27.98 -11.63 -22.05
CA LEU A 460 29.06 -12.11 -22.91
C LEU A 460 29.28 -13.62 -22.74
N ALA A 461 29.26 -14.13 -21.50
CA ALA A 461 29.36 -15.55 -21.20
C ALA A 461 28.25 -16.33 -21.90
N HIS A 462 26.99 -15.89 -21.76
CA HIS A 462 25.85 -16.52 -22.43
C HIS A 462 25.86 -16.35 -23.95
N TYR A 463 26.30 -15.19 -24.48
CA TYR A 463 26.48 -14.99 -25.93
C TYR A 463 27.45 -16.03 -26.52
N HIS A 464 28.66 -16.15 -25.97
CA HIS A 464 29.63 -17.15 -26.44
C HIS A 464 29.18 -18.58 -26.17
N ARG A 465 28.48 -18.84 -25.06
CA ARG A 465 27.88 -20.15 -24.78
C ARG A 465 26.86 -20.56 -25.86
N ASN A 466 26.03 -19.63 -26.35
CA ASN A 466 25.12 -19.89 -27.46
C ASN A 466 25.89 -20.24 -28.75
N GLN A 467 26.96 -19.50 -29.07
CA GLN A 467 27.81 -19.79 -30.23
C GLN A 467 28.47 -21.18 -30.11
N TYR A 468 28.92 -21.58 -28.92
CA TYR A 468 29.43 -22.93 -28.66
C TYR A 468 28.39 -24.03 -28.94
N VAL A 469 27.13 -23.82 -28.53
CA VAL A 469 26.05 -24.80 -28.74
C VAL A 469 25.68 -24.92 -30.22
N VAL A 470 25.67 -23.81 -30.96
CA VAL A 470 25.23 -23.75 -32.37
C VAL A 470 26.36 -24.07 -33.37
N SER A 471 27.63 -23.90 -32.98
CA SER A 471 28.76 -24.13 -33.89
C SER A 471 29.11 -25.62 -34.07
N ASP A 472 29.17 -26.03 -35.34
CA ASP A 472 29.66 -27.35 -35.78
C ASP A 472 31.18 -27.36 -36.05
N ASP A 473 31.84 -26.20 -36.19
CA ASP A 473 33.29 -26.11 -36.39
C ASP A 473 34.02 -26.37 -35.05
N PRO A 474 34.88 -27.41 -34.96
CA PRO A 474 35.61 -27.73 -33.72
C PRO A 474 36.46 -26.56 -33.18
N VAL A 475 37.02 -25.73 -34.05
CA VAL A 475 37.90 -24.61 -33.63
C VAL A 475 37.07 -23.48 -33.03
N ALA A 476 36.09 -22.96 -33.76
CA ALA A 476 35.16 -21.94 -33.26
C ALA A 476 34.38 -22.44 -32.03
N LYS A 477 34.04 -23.72 -31.95
CA LYS A 477 33.41 -24.33 -30.77
C LYS A 477 34.35 -24.28 -29.56
N ALA A 478 35.58 -24.76 -29.67
CA ALA A 478 36.56 -24.69 -28.58
C ALA A 478 36.82 -23.24 -28.12
N THR A 479 36.99 -22.30 -29.06
CA THR A 479 37.19 -20.88 -28.75
C THR A 479 35.98 -20.26 -28.03
N ASN A 480 34.75 -20.53 -28.49
CA ASN A 480 33.54 -20.02 -27.84
C ASN A 480 33.31 -20.65 -26.46
N HIS A 481 33.66 -21.93 -26.26
CA HIS A 481 33.65 -22.54 -24.92
C HIS A 481 34.62 -21.79 -23.98
N GLN A 482 35.88 -21.64 -24.40
CA GLN A 482 36.90 -20.92 -23.62
C GLN A 482 36.48 -19.49 -23.27
N LEU A 483 35.92 -18.73 -24.23
CA LEU A 483 35.41 -17.38 -23.97
C LEU A 483 34.22 -17.39 -23.00
N SER A 484 33.27 -18.31 -23.16
CA SER A 484 32.10 -18.41 -22.28
C SER A 484 32.50 -18.67 -20.82
N VAL A 485 33.44 -19.60 -20.59
CA VAL A 485 34.02 -19.91 -19.28
C VAL A 485 34.87 -18.76 -18.76
N HIS A 486 35.70 -18.12 -19.59
CA HIS A 486 36.55 -17.00 -19.21
C HIS A 486 35.75 -15.83 -18.62
N TYR A 487 34.60 -15.50 -19.21
CA TYR A 487 33.73 -14.44 -18.68
C TYR A 487 33.04 -14.85 -17.37
N LEU A 488 32.65 -16.12 -17.20
CA LEU A 488 32.15 -16.62 -15.90
C LEU A 488 33.23 -16.62 -14.81
N GLU A 489 34.47 -16.98 -15.12
CA GLU A 489 35.57 -16.93 -14.17
C GLU A 489 35.92 -15.50 -13.75
N GLN A 490 35.82 -14.52 -14.66
CA GLN A 490 35.90 -13.10 -14.28
C GLN A 490 34.79 -12.70 -13.30
N ILE A 491 33.56 -13.20 -13.47
CA ILE A 491 32.46 -12.93 -12.54
C ILE A 491 32.75 -13.54 -11.17
N ALA A 492 33.10 -14.82 -11.13
CA ALA A 492 33.44 -15.51 -9.88
C ALA A 492 34.59 -14.78 -9.15
N SER A 493 35.67 -14.42 -9.87
CA SER A 493 36.81 -13.69 -9.31
C SER A 493 36.46 -12.30 -8.76
N VAL A 494 35.49 -11.58 -9.37
CA VAL A 494 35.01 -10.29 -8.85
C VAL A 494 34.25 -10.45 -7.52
N MET A 495 33.58 -11.60 -7.32
CA MET A 495 32.63 -11.84 -6.23
C MET A 495 33.20 -12.67 -5.09
N GLU A 496 34.22 -13.50 -5.34
CA GLU A 496 34.91 -14.29 -4.32
C GLU A 496 35.51 -13.39 -3.22
N GLY A 497 35.32 -13.80 -1.96
CA GLY A 497 35.74 -13.03 -0.79
C GLY A 497 34.92 -11.76 -0.50
N ARG A 498 33.94 -11.39 -1.34
CA ARG A 498 33.01 -10.29 -1.07
C ARG A 498 31.75 -10.82 -0.37
N TRP A 499 31.55 -10.39 0.87
CA TRP A 499 30.36 -10.73 1.65
C TRP A 499 29.28 -9.66 1.47
N ASP A 500 28.52 -9.79 0.38
CA ASP A 500 27.34 -8.98 0.06
C ASP A 500 26.07 -9.85 0.23
N PRO A 501 24.86 -9.28 0.44
CA PRO A 501 23.60 -9.95 0.16
C PRO A 501 23.53 -10.77 -1.16
N ASP A 502 24.44 -10.56 -2.11
CA ASP A 502 24.48 -11.29 -3.39
C ASP A 502 25.31 -12.61 -3.40
N VAL A 503 25.61 -13.22 -2.24
CA VAL A 503 26.29 -14.54 -2.14
C VAL A 503 25.61 -15.64 -2.97
N GLY A 504 24.28 -15.63 -3.06
CA GLY A 504 23.53 -16.58 -3.87
C GLY A 504 23.88 -16.55 -5.36
N TYR A 505 24.42 -15.43 -5.86
CA TYR A 505 24.81 -15.30 -7.25
C TYR A 505 26.15 -16.00 -7.47
N LEU A 506 27.14 -15.79 -6.60
CA LEU A 506 28.45 -16.46 -6.67
C LEU A 506 28.27 -17.98 -6.70
N LEU A 507 27.41 -18.52 -5.83
CA LEU A 507 27.11 -19.96 -5.79
C LEU A 507 26.41 -20.43 -7.08
N GLY A 508 25.50 -19.64 -7.65
CA GLY A 508 24.87 -19.95 -8.94
C GLY A 508 25.79 -19.86 -10.17
N GLU A 509 26.85 -19.03 -10.10
CA GLU A 509 27.87 -18.93 -11.15
C GLU A 509 28.94 -20.03 -11.03
N LEU A 510 29.36 -20.38 -9.80
CA LEU A 510 30.29 -21.50 -9.56
C LEU A 510 29.69 -22.85 -9.96
N GLU A 511 28.40 -23.08 -9.73
CA GLU A 511 27.71 -24.26 -10.23
C GLU A 511 27.58 -24.25 -11.77
N ARG A 512 27.35 -23.07 -12.37
CA ARG A 512 27.29 -22.94 -13.84
C ARG A 512 28.64 -23.25 -14.48
N LEU A 513 29.74 -22.81 -13.86
CA LEU A 513 31.10 -23.19 -14.21
C LEU A 513 31.28 -24.70 -14.10
N GLU A 514 30.94 -25.33 -12.96
CA GLU A 514 30.99 -26.79 -12.79
C GLU A 514 30.24 -27.50 -13.92
N HIS A 515 28.99 -27.11 -14.20
CA HIS A 515 28.19 -27.71 -15.25
C HIS A 515 28.83 -27.58 -16.65
N TRP A 516 29.33 -26.39 -17.00
CA TRP A 516 29.95 -26.14 -18.32
C TRP A 516 31.29 -26.88 -18.47
N TYR A 517 32.07 -27.02 -17.41
CA TYR A 517 33.28 -27.83 -17.39
C TYR A 517 32.96 -29.33 -17.53
N ARG A 518 31.99 -29.87 -16.79
CA ARG A 518 31.56 -31.28 -16.92
C ARG A 518 31.06 -31.60 -18.32
N GLU A 519 30.32 -30.68 -18.95
CA GLU A 519 29.83 -30.84 -20.33
C GLU A 519 30.95 -30.86 -21.37
N ALA A 520 32.00 -30.05 -21.17
CA ALA A 520 33.20 -30.05 -22.01
C ALA A 520 34.16 -31.22 -21.73
N GLY A 521 33.88 -32.04 -20.70
CA GLY A 521 34.72 -33.16 -20.28
C GLY A 521 35.90 -32.76 -19.36
N ASP A 522 36.02 -31.49 -18.97
CA ASP A 522 37.04 -31.04 -18.02
C ASP A 522 36.60 -31.32 -16.58
N ILE A 523 36.74 -32.58 -16.18
CA ILE A 523 36.37 -33.03 -14.83
C ILE A 523 37.25 -32.35 -13.76
N VAL A 524 38.50 -32.00 -14.07
CA VAL A 524 39.41 -31.37 -13.10
C VAL A 524 38.93 -29.98 -12.72
N GLN A 525 38.59 -29.14 -13.71
CA GLN A 525 38.04 -27.81 -13.46
C GLN A 525 36.61 -27.88 -12.87
N ALA A 526 35.83 -28.89 -13.22
CA ALA A 526 34.53 -29.12 -12.59
C ALA A 526 34.64 -29.38 -11.07
N GLU A 527 35.51 -30.29 -10.63
CA GLU A 527 35.71 -30.52 -9.20
C GLU A 527 36.35 -29.31 -8.50
N ALA A 528 37.18 -28.53 -9.19
CA ALA A 528 37.71 -27.27 -8.66
C ALA A 528 36.61 -26.21 -8.43
N ALA A 529 35.68 -26.06 -9.39
CA ALA A 529 34.50 -25.20 -9.25
C ALA A 529 33.57 -25.68 -8.12
N HIS A 530 33.35 -27.00 -8.00
CA HIS A 530 32.59 -27.58 -6.90
C HIS A 530 33.26 -27.32 -5.54
N THR A 531 34.59 -27.45 -5.45
CA THR A 531 35.35 -27.16 -4.23
C THR A 531 35.24 -25.68 -3.83
N ARG A 532 35.29 -24.76 -4.81
CA ARG A 532 35.06 -23.32 -4.58
C ARG A 532 33.64 -23.05 -4.11
N TRP A 533 32.64 -23.74 -4.66
CA TRP A 533 31.24 -23.63 -4.24
C TRP A 533 31.06 -24.06 -2.78
N GLN A 534 31.64 -25.20 -2.39
CA GLN A 534 31.64 -25.66 -1.00
C GLN A 534 32.32 -24.65 -0.07
N GLY A 535 33.52 -24.17 -0.44
CA GLY A 535 34.25 -23.16 0.33
C GLY A 535 33.48 -21.83 0.49
N ALA A 536 32.79 -21.38 -0.56
CA ALA A 536 31.96 -20.17 -0.51
C ALA A 536 30.72 -20.35 0.37
N LEU A 537 30.09 -21.54 0.37
CA LEU A 537 29.01 -21.88 1.31
C LEU A 537 29.53 -21.97 2.75
N GLU A 538 30.71 -22.53 2.96
CA GLU A 538 31.32 -22.66 4.28
C GLU A 538 31.77 -21.32 4.88
N ALA A 539 32.21 -20.39 4.03
CA ALA A 539 32.59 -19.03 4.40
C ALA A 539 31.42 -18.19 4.96
N ILE A 540 30.16 -18.62 4.80
CA ILE A 540 29.00 -17.98 5.45
C ILE A 540 29.08 -18.25 6.97
N PRO A 541 29.23 -17.21 7.83
CA PRO A 541 29.24 -17.38 9.28
C PRO A 541 27.93 -17.96 9.81
N LYS A 542 28.02 -18.82 10.82
CA LYS A 542 26.87 -19.35 11.56
C LYS A 542 26.18 -18.27 12.39
N ASP A 543 26.98 -17.34 12.92
CA ASP A 543 26.60 -16.13 13.63
C ASP A 543 26.50 -14.93 12.69
N TYR A 544 25.79 -15.06 11.56
CA TYR A 544 25.62 -13.99 10.57
C TYR A 544 25.18 -12.67 11.23
N VAL A 545 26.09 -11.69 11.28
CA VAL A 545 25.82 -10.30 11.66
C VAL A 545 26.25 -9.40 10.52
N ARG A 546 25.27 -8.76 9.89
CA ARG A 546 25.49 -7.77 8.82
C ARG A 546 26.44 -6.68 9.32
N GLY A 547 27.64 -6.63 8.74
CA GLY A 547 28.63 -5.61 9.07
C GLY A 547 28.16 -4.21 8.66
N LYS A 548 28.69 -3.17 9.32
CA LYS A 548 28.37 -1.75 9.04
C LYS A 548 28.83 -1.21 7.67
N LYS A 549 29.05 -2.07 6.67
CA LYS A 549 29.26 -1.66 5.27
C LYS A 549 27.92 -1.36 4.60
N GLY A 550 27.20 -0.37 5.14
CA GLY A 550 26.34 0.46 4.30
C GLY A 550 27.24 1.47 3.59
N ILE A 551 27.08 1.61 2.28
CA ILE A 551 27.92 2.42 1.39
C ILE A 551 29.34 1.81 1.21
N LEU A 552 29.53 1.10 0.09
CA LEU A 552 30.82 1.11 -0.60
C LEU A 552 31.03 2.54 -1.12
N HIS A 553 32.15 3.15 -0.72
CA HIS A 553 32.56 4.49 -1.14
C HIS A 553 32.87 4.55 -2.63
#